data_AF-A0A075HD74-F1
#
_entry.id   AF-A0A075HD74-F1
#
_cell.length_a   1.000
_cell.length_b   1.000
_cell.length_c   1.000
_cell.angle_alpha   90.00
_cell.angle_beta   90.00
_cell.angle_gamma   90.00
#
_symmetry.space_group_name_H-M   'P 1'
#
loop_
_entity.id
_entity.type
_entity.pdbx_description
1 polymer ?
#
loop_
_entity_poly.entity_id
_entity_poly.type
_entity_poly.pdbx_seq_one_letter_code
_entity_poly.pdbx_strand_id
1 'polypeptide(L)'
;MLEYAGFDPIIIESVGAGQTEIEISNIADITIVVFNPHTGDSIQTIKAGITEIGDIYIVNKSDLDGASQLFQSVQDFIGTVEKNPLILKMSSKTGNGIPEFITILKKLMTEKKKDKKLSEKQKLAMELDDIVLSNINKKVAAILLSSKSYSEYLKKVQAKKIDPFEAADNISKSILK
;
A
#
# COMPACT_ATOMS: atom_id res chain seq x y z
N MET A 1 -8.39 10.09 -3.89
CA MET A 1 -8.36 11.56 -4.01
C MET A 1 -7.50 12.04 -5.19
N LEU A 2 -6.20 11.70 -5.26
CA LEU A 2 -5.32 12.14 -6.36
C LEU A 2 -5.76 11.64 -7.76
N GLU A 3 -6.16 10.37 -7.86
CA GLU A 3 -6.67 9.80 -9.11
C GLU A 3 -7.94 10.53 -9.60
N TYR A 4 -8.89 10.79 -8.69
CA TYR A 4 -10.11 11.58 -8.98
C TYR A 4 -9.82 13.06 -9.29
N ALA A 5 -8.69 13.60 -8.84
CA ALA A 5 -8.24 14.94 -9.21
C ALA A 5 -7.53 14.97 -10.58
N GLY A 6 -7.43 13.84 -11.27
CA GLY A 6 -6.88 13.74 -12.63
C GLY A 6 -5.36 13.53 -12.70
N PHE A 7 -4.71 13.17 -11.59
CA PHE A 7 -3.28 12.86 -11.58
C PHE A 7 -3.03 11.41 -12.06
N ASP A 8 -2.30 11.26 -13.16
CA ASP A 8 -1.80 9.97 -13.69
C ASP A 8 -0.43 10.20 -14.38
N PRO A 9 0.67 9.58 -13.92
CA PRO A 9 0.77 8.64 -12.81
C PRO A 9 0.84 9.31 -11.43
N ILE A 10 0.54 8.52 -10.38
CA ILE A 10 0.78 8.87 -8.98
C ILE A 10 2.03 8.13 -8.52
N ILE A 11 3.01 8.85 -7.98
CA ILE A 11 4.26 8.30 -7.47
C ILE A 11 4.25 8.41 -5.95
N ILE A 12 4.51 7.31 -5.26
CA ILE A 12 4.63 7.23 -3.81
C ILE A 12 6.08 6.88 -3.48
N GLU A 13 6.73 7.70 -2.67
CA GLU A 13 8.09 7.48 -2.19
C GLU A 13 8.05 7.18 -0.68
N SER A 14 8.72 6.10 -0.25
CA SER A 14 8.92 5.81 1.17
C SER A 14 10.23 6.45 1.66
N VAL A 15 10.31 6.74 2.96
CA VAL A 15 11.48 7.36 3.58
C VAL A 15 12.38 6.36 4.33
N GLY A 16 12.18 5.05 4.17
CA GLY A 16 12.91 4.03 4.93
C GLY A 16 12.80 2.59 4.40
N ALA A 17 13.21 1.65 5.25
CA ALA A 17 13.12 0.21 5.07
C ALA A 17 12.53 -0.41 6.34
N GLY A 18 11.24 -0.72 6.33
CA GLY A 18 10.43 -1.21 7.45
C GLY A 18 9.14 -1.87 6.98
N GLN A 19 8.11 -1.90 7.85
CA GLN A 19 6.82 -2.53 7.52
C GLN A 19 5.96 -1.68 6.58
N THR A 20 6.15 -0.36 6.56
CA THR A 20 5.38 0.57 5.72
C THR A 20 5.58 0.31 4.23
N GLU A 21 6.75 -0.17 3.83
CA GLU A 21 7.08 -0.47 2.43
C GLU A 21 6.26 -1.64 1.88
N ILE A 22 5.95 -2.62 2.73
CA ILE A 22 5.06 -3.74 2.39
C ILE A 22 3.62 -3.25 2.21
N GLU A 23 3.16 -2.32 3.03
CA GLU A 23 1.83 -1.73 2.88
C GLU A 23 1.73 -0.89 1.60
N ILE A 24 2.77 -0.11 1.28
CA ILE A 24 2.86 0.67 0.04
C ILE A 24 2.83 -0.25 -1.19
N SER A 25 3.55 -1.37 -1.18
CA SER A 25 3.57 -2.29 -2.33
C SER A 25 2.22 -2.97 -2.57
N ASN A 26 1.43 -3.19 -1.51
CA ASN A 26 0.08 -3.78 -1.64
C ASN A 26 -0.93 -2.83 -2.29
N ILE A 27 -0.73 -1.51 -2.19
CA ILE A 27 -1.63 -0.51 -2.79
C ILE A 27 -1.14 -0.03 -4.16
N ALA A 28 0.16 -0.13 -4.44
CA ALA A 28 0.75 0.31 -5.71
C ALA A 28 0.50 -0.72 -6.84
N ASP A 29 0.25 -0.23 -8.06
CA ASP A 29 0.14 -1.12 -9.23
C ASP A 29 1.50 -1.68 -9.68
N ILE A 30 2.55 -0.88 -9.47
CA ILE A 30 3.94 -1.19 -9.81
C ILE A 30 4.80 -0.71 -8.66
N THR A 31 5.60 -1.61 -8.09
CA THR A 31 6.58 -1.31 -7.05
C THR A 31 7.98 -1.36 -7.63
N ILE A 32 8.75 -0.28 -7.43
CA ILE A 32 10.15 -0.18 -7.88
C ILE A 32 11.04 -0.08 -6.65
N VAL A 33 12.01 -1.00 -6.53
CA VAL A 33 12.98 -1.01 -5.44
C VAL A 33 14.32 -0.50 -5.96
N VAL A 34 14.90 0.51 -5.29
CA VAL A 34 16.14 1.16 -5.73
C VAL A 34 17.26 0.93 -4.71
N PHE A 35 18.35 0.34 -5.18
CA PHE A 35 19.60 0.14 -4.43
C PHE A 35 20.66 1.12 -4.90
N ASN A 36 21.59 1.47 -4.00
CA ASN A 36 22.74 2.31 -4.31
C ASN A 36 24.02 1.67 -3.77
N PRO A 37 25.14 1.69 -4.53
CA PRO A 37 26.42 1.23 -4.02
C PRO A 37 26.86 2.05 -2.81
N HIS A 38 27.68 1.43 -1.95
CA HIS A 38 28.26 2.04 -0.74
C HIS A 38 27.26 2.51 0.34
N THR A 39 25.98 2.14 0.23
CA THR A 39 25.06 2.22 1.36
C THR A 39 25.24 0.93 2.16
N GLY A 40 25.74 1.04 3.40
CA GLY A 40 26.05 -0.11 4.28
C GLY A 40 24.87 -1.03 4.56
N ASP A 41 23.66 -0.60 4.21
CA ASP A 41 22.39 -1.29 4.44
C ASP A 41 21.86 -2.05 3.22
N SER A 42 22.40 -1.86 2.01
CA SER A 42 21.81 -2.44 0.78
C SER A 42 21.60 -3.95 0.84
N ILE A 43 22.55 -4.70 1.44
CA ILE A 43 22.45 -6.16 1.59
C ILE A 43 21.55 -6.56 2.76
N GLN A 44 21.43 -5.72 3.80
CA GLN A 44 20.51 -5.99 4.91
C GLN A 44 19.06 -5.74 4.50
N THR A 45 18.79 -4.70 3.71
CA THR A 45 17.48 -4.45 3.07
C THR A 45 17.03 -5.65 2.24
N ILE A 46 17.96 -6.26 1.49
CA ILE A 46 17.71 -7.48 0.72
C ILE A 46 17.25 -8.63 1.63
N LYS A 47 17.86 -8.78 2.82
CA LYS A 47 17.53 -9.84 3.78
C LYS A 47 16.22 -9.60 4.56
N ALA A 48 15.66 -8.39 4.51
CA ALA A 48 14.49 -8.00 5.30
C ALA A 48 13.13 -8.24 4.60
N GLY A 49 13.10 -8.95 3.46
CA GLY A 49 11.86 -9.28 2.73
C GLY A 49 11.41 -8.23 1.69
N ILE A 50 12.18 -7.15 1.52
CA ILE A 50 11.91 -6.10 0.50
C ILE A 50 12.17 -6.62 -0.93
N THR A 51 12.84 -7.77 -1.08
CA THR A 51 13.09 -8.44 -2.37
C THR A 51 11.90 -9.18 -2.94
N GLU A 52 10.81 -9.32 -2.19
CA GLU A 52 9.61 -10.02 -2.66
C GLU A 52 8.53 -9.06 -3.14
N ILE A 53 8.67 -7.75 -2.84
CA ILE A 53 7.64 -6.74 -3.11
C ILE A 53 7.82 -5.98 -4.43
N GLY A 54 9.02 -5.99 -5.02
CA GLY A 54 9.33 -5.22 -6.22
C GLY A 54 8.95 -5.92 -7.53
N ASP A 55 8.30 -5.19 -8.43
CA ASP A 55 8.14 -5.59 -9.84
C ASP A 55 9.41 -5.27 -10.65
N ILE A 56 10.12 -4.20 -10.27
CA ILE A 56 11.38 -3.75 -10.90
C ILE A 56 12.41 -3.43 -9.81
N TYR A 57 13.63 -3.89 -10.01
CA TYR A 57 14.78 -3.60 -9.16
C TYR A 57 15.80 -2.76 -9.92
N ILE A 58 16.27 -1.70 -9.30
CA ILE A 58 17.21 -0.77 -9.92
C ILE A 58 18.43 -0.63 -9.04
N VAL A 59 19.61 -0.85 -9.61
CA VAL A 59 20.88 -0.41 -9.01
C VAL A 59 21.21 0.96 -9.59
N ASN A 60 20.90 2.01 -8.83
CA ASN A 60 21.18 3.40 -9.20
C ASN A 60 22.63 3.79 -8.83
N LYS A 61 23.07 4.95 -9.33
CA LYS A 61 24.46 5.44 -9.26
C LYS A 61 25.44 4.44 -9.89
N SER A 62 25.05 3.89 -11.04
CA SER A 62 25.87 2.92 -11.79
C SER A 62 27.18 3.51 -12.33
N ASP A 63 27.35 4.82 -12.23
CA ASP A 63 28.59 5.55 -12.49
C ASP A 63 29.63 5.45 -11.35
N LEU A 64 29.26 4.88 -10.20
CA LEU A 64 30.17 4.68 -9.07
C LEU A 64 30.76 3.27 -9.05
N ASP A 65 31.94 3.16 -8.47
CA ASP A 65 32.56 1.87 -8.14
C ASP A 65 31.62 1.03 -7.24
N GLY A 66 31.77 -0.30 -7.30
CA GLY A 66 30.92 -1.22 -6.54
C GLY A 66 29.51 -1.42 -7.10
N ALA A 67 29.03 -0.59 -8.03
CA ALA A 67 27.70 -0.76 -8.63
C ALA A 67 27.53 -2.10 -9.36
N SER A 68 28.56 -2.55 -10.08
CA SER A 68 28.53 -3.86 -10.76
C SER A 68 28.50 -5.02 -9.77
N GLN A 69 29.22 -4.92 -8.65
CA GLN A 69 29.22 -5.93 -7.59
C GLN A 69 27.84 -6.01 -6.92
N LEU A 70 27.26 -4.86 -6.58
CA LEU A 70 25.91 -4.79 -6.02
C LEU A 70 24.88 -5.37 -6.98
N PHE A 71 24.97 -5.06 -8.28
CA PHE A 71 24.08 -5.64 -9.28
C PHE A 71 24.15 -7.16 -9.35
N GLN A 72 25.35 -7.75 -9.28
CA GLN A 72 25.49 -9.21 -9.19
C GLN A 72 24.86 -9.75 -7.90
N SER A 73 25.11 -9.13 -6.76
CA SER A 73 24.48 -9.56 -5.50
C SER A 73 22.95 -9.49 -5.59
N VAL A 74 22.39 -8.40 -6.12
CA VAL A 74 20.93 -8.26 -6.33
C VAL A 74 20.42 -9.36 -7.26
N GLN A 75 21.12 -9.67 -8.36
CA GLN A 75 20.77 -10.78 -9.25
C GLN A 75 20.78 -12.13 -8.53
N ASP A 76 21.79 -12.41 -7.71
CA ASP A 76 21.91 -13.68 -6.99
C ASP A 76 20.78 -13.86 -5.96
N PHE A 77 20.47 -12.81 -5.20
CA PHE A 77 19.43 -12.86 -4.17
C PHE A 77 18.03 -12.95 -4.79
N ILE A 78 17.77 -12.18 -5.83
CA ILE A 78 16.43 -11.98 -6.38
C ILE A 78 16.13 -12.96 -7.53
N GLY A 79 17.14 -13.41 -8.27
CA GLY A 79 17.02 -14.37 -9.37
C GLY A 79 16.64 -15.80 -8.96
N THR A 80 16.56 -16.08 -7.66
CA THR A 80 16.06 -17.36 -7.12
C THR A 80 14.53 -17.39 -6.94
N VAL A 81 13.86 -16.24 -7.10
CA VAL A 81 12.40 -16.12 -6.99
C VAL A 81 11.76 -16.56 -8.31
N GLU A 82 10.71 -17.40 -8.27
CA GLU A 82 10.02 -17.99 -9.44
C GLU A 82 9.53 -16.98 -10.51
N LYS A 83 9.54 -15.68 -10.20
CA LYS A 83 8.98 -14.59 -11.02
C LYS A 83 9.90 -13.99 -12.09
N ASN A 84 11.15 -14.44 -12.26
CA ASN A 84 12.13 -13.81 -13.17
C ASN A 84 12.12 -12.26 -13.10
N PRO A 85 12.40 -11.69 -11.92
CA PRO A 85 12.32 -10.26 -11.66
C PRO A 85 13.25 -9.42 -12.53
N LEU A 86 12.76 -8.25 -12.96
CA LEU A 86 13.51 -7.32 -13.81
C LEU A 86 14.52 -6.51 -12.98
N ILE A 87 15.81 -6.62 -13.30
CA ILE A 87 16.89 -5.91 -12.60
C ILE A 87 17.67 -5.06 -13.59
N LEU A 88 17.78 -3.76 -13.33
CA LEU A 88 18.45 -2.78 -14.21
C LEU A 88 19.55 -2.02 -13.47
N LYS A 89 20.54 -1.53 -14.23
CA LYS A 89 21.51 -0.53 -13.74
C LYS A 89 21.20 0.83 -14.34
N MET A 90 21.21 1.87 -13.52
CA MET A 90 21.03 3.24 -14.01
C MET A 90 21.90 4.25 -13.25
N SER A 91 22.08 5.42 -13.84
CA SER A 91 22.67 6.57 -13.16
C SER A 91 21.79 7.78 -13.38
N SER A 92 21.14 8.25 -12.32
CA SER A 92 20.41 9.53 -12.35
C SER A 92 21.31 10.72 -12.66
N LYS A 93 22.62 10.61 -12.41
CA LYS A 93 23.59 11.69 -12.66
C LYS A 93 23.96 11.80 -14.14
N THR A 94 24.19 10.67 -14.81
CA THR A 94 24.62 10.66 -16.22
C THR A 94 23.47 10.45 -17.20
N GLY A 95 22.31 10.00 -16.70
CA GLY A 95 21.16 9.62 -17.52
C GLY A 95 21.24 8.19 -18.08
N ASN A 96 22.34 7.46 -17.83
CA ASN A 96 22.51 6.10 -18.32
C ASN A 96 21.42 5.16 -17.76
N GLY A 97 20.86 4.29 -18.60
CA GLY A 97 19.82 3.32 -18.26
C GLY A 97 18.40 3.88 -18.09
N ILE A 98 18.23 5.20 -17.97
CA ILE A 98 16.90 5.82 -17.80
C ILE A 98 15.98 5.61 -19.03
N PRO A 99 16.44 5.79 -20.29
CA PRO A 99 15.56 5.61 -21.45
C PRO A 99 15.02 4.19 -21.60
N GLU A 100 15.87 3.20 -21.31
CA GLU A 100 15.49 1.78 -21.28
C GLU A 100 14.47 1.52 -20.18
N PHE A 101 14.75 1.99 -18.96
CA PHE A 101 13.83 1.88 -17.83
C PHE A 101 12.45 2.48 -18.13
N ILE A 102 12.38 3.69 -18.69
CA ILE A 102 11.12 4.34 -19.03
C ILE A 102 10.33 3.53 -20.07
N THR A 103 11.02 2.94 -21.04
CA THR A 103 10.39 2.08 -22.06
C THR A 103 9.74 0.85 -21.41
N ILE A 104 10.46 0.21 -20.49
CA ILE A 104 9.96 -0.97 -19.77
C ILE A 104 8.83 -0.60 -18.82
N LEU A 105 8.96 0.51 -18.07
CA LEU A 105 7.93 0.99 -17.17
C LEU A 105 6.61 1.29 -17.90
N LYS A 106 6.67 1.97 -19.06
CA LYS A 106 5.47 2.24 -19.88
C LYS A 106 4.78 0.97 -20.34
N LYS A 107 5.55 -0.06 -20.71
CA LYS A 107 5.01 -1.37 -21.08
C LYS A 107 4.29 -2.01 -19.89
N LEU A 108 4.93 -2.07 -18.73
CA LEU A 108 4.35 -2.63 -17.51
C LEU A 108 3.10 -1.87 -17.05
N MET A 109 3.10 -0.54 -17.12
CA MET A 109 1.91 0.29 -16.84
C MET A 109 0.74 -0.08 -17.75
N THR A 110 1.02 -0.34 -19.04
CA THR A 110 -0.02 -0.72 -20.01
C THR A 110 -0.57 -2.12 -19.73
N GLU A 111 0.30 -3.08 -19.38
CA GLU A 111 -0.08 -4.44 -19.01
C GLU A 111 -0.91 -4.45 -17.73
N LYS A 112 -0.43 -3.79 -16.67
CA LYS A 112 -1.15 -3.67 -15.39
C LYS A 112 -2.50 -2.96 -15.56
N LYS A 113 -2.60 -1.92 -16.42
CA LYS A 113 -3.91 -1.27 -16.73
C LYS A 113 -4.92 -2.23 -17.39
N LYS A 114 -4.46 -3.20 -18.20
CA LYS A 114 -5.36 -4.21 -18.79
C LYS A 114 -5.87 -5.18 -17.73
N ASP A 115 -5.02 -5.62 -16.82
CA ASP A 115 -5.40 -6.49 -15.71
C ASP A 115 -6.29 -5.76 -14.69
N LYS A 116 -6.04 -4.46 -14.47
CA LYS A 116 -6.82 -3.61 -13.55
C LYS A 116 -8.28 -3.50 -13.96
N LYS A 117 -8.60 -3.46 -15.26
CA LYS A 117 -9.99 -3.38 -15.77
C LYS A 117 -10.89 -4.54 -15.33
N LEU A 118 -10.33 -5.73 -15.03
CA LEU A 118 -11.12 -6.84 -14.47
C LEU A 118 -11.40 -6.67 -12.96
N SER A 119 -10.55 -5.94 -12.22
CA SER A 119 -10.61 -5.74 -10.76
C SER A 119 -11.16 -4.38 -10.32
N GLU A 120 -11.29 -3.42 -11.23
CA GLU A 120 -11.60 -2.02 -10.95
C GLU A 120 -12.97 -1.85 -10.28
N LYS A 121 -13.97 -2.62 -10.72
CA LYS A 121 -15.30 -2.65 -10.09
C LYS A 121 -15.22 -3.10 -8.62
N GLN A 122 -14.37 -4.08 -8.31
CA GLN A 122 -14.23 -4.61 -6.95
C GLN A 122 -13.48 -3.62 -6.06
N LYS A 123 -12.40 -3.00 -6.56
CA LYS A 123 -11.65 -1.96 -5.84
C LYS A 123 -12.52 -0.73 -5.54
N LEU A 124 -13.28 -0.27 -6.54
CA LEU A 124 -14.24 0.84 -6.36
C LEU A 124 -15.35 0.49 -5.38
N ALA A 125 -15.84 -0.74 -5.38
CA ALA A 125 -16.83 -1.20 -4.41
C ALA A 125 -16.26 -1.16 -2.98
N MET A 126 -15.03 -1.63 -2.77
CA MET A 126 -14.36 -1.59 -1.46
C MET A 126 -14.15 -0.15 -0.97
N GLU A 127 -13.63 0.74 -1.81
CA GLU A 127 -13.43 2.16 -1.44
C GLU A 127 -14.76 2.83 -1.10
N LEU A 128 -15.81 2.55 -1.89
CA LEU A 128 -17.13 3.09 -1.64
C LEU A 128 -17.73 2.56 -0.33
N ASP A 129 -17.60 1.25 -0.07
CA ASP A 129 -18.08 0.62 1.15
C ASP A 129 -17.39 1.23 2.39
N ASP A 130 -16.07 1.45 2.35
CA ASP A 130 -15.33 2.09 3.43
C ASP A 130 -15.80 3.51 3.70
N ILE A 131 -16.02 4.30 2.65
CA ILE A 131 -16.54 5.67 2.76
C ILE A 131 -17.96 5.66 3.36
N VAL A 132 -18.83 4.76 2.87
CA VAL A 132 -20.21 4.63 3.36
C VAL A 132 -20.21 4.23 4.84
N LEU A 133 -19.43 3.22 5.23
CA LEU A 133 -19.32 2.77 6.62
C LEU A 133 -18.76 3.86 7.52
N SER A 134 -17.73 4.59 7.08
CA SER A 134 -17.17 5.72 7.83
C SER A 134 -18.20 6.83 8.06
N ASN A 135 -19.00 7.16 7.04
CA ASN A 135 -20.05 8.16 7.14
C ASN A 135 -21.19 7.71 8.06
N ILE A 136 -21.61 6.44 7.96
CA ILE A 136 -22.63 5.86 8.85
C ILE A 136 -22.14 5.87 10.29
N ASN A 137 -20.91 5.41 10.56
CA ASN A 137 -20.34 5.38 11.90
C ASN A 137 -20.29 6.77 12.54
N LYS A 138 -19.87 7.79 11.79
CA LYS A 138 -19.89 9.19 12.28
C LYS A 138 -21.30 9.65 12.65
N LYS A 139 -22.29 9.33 11.82
CA LYS A 139 -23.69 9.72 12.05
C LYS A 139 -24.30 8.98 13.25
N VAL A 140 -24.05 7.67 13.36
CA VAL A 140 -24.51 6.85 14.49
C VAL A 140 -23.86 7.31 15.79
N ALA A 141 -22.56 7.63 15.80
CA ALA A 141 -21.89 8.17 16.98
C ALA A 141 -22.53 9.48 17.48
N ALA A 142 -22.91 10.38 16.57
CA ALA A 142 -23.62 11.61 16.93
C ALA A 142 -25.02 11.35 17.50
N ILE A 143 -25.75 10.37 16.96
CA ILE A 143 -27.06 9.94 17.49
C ILE A 143 -26.90 9.34 18.89
N LEU A 144 -25.91 8.47 19.10
CA LEU A 144 -25.66 7.83 20.40
C LEU A 144 -25.37 8.87 21.50
N LEU A 145 -24.58 9.90 21.21
CA LEU A 145 -24.26 10.98 22.16
C LEU A 145 -25.48 11.81 22.57
N SER A 146 -26.46 11.97 21.68
CA SER A 146 -27.68 12.77 21.90
C SER A 146 -28.89 11.93 22.34
N SER A 147 -28.73 10.59 22.33
CA SER A 147 -29.80 9.64 22.56
C SER A 147 -30.15 9.50 24.04
N LYS A 148 -31.35 9.94 24.41
CA LYS A 148 -31.93 9.66 25.74
C LYS A 148 -32.03 8.15 26.00
N SER A 149 -32.38 7.38 24.98
CA SER A 149 -32.43 5.91 25.04
C SER A 149 -31.08 5.29 25.40
N TYR A 150 -29.99 5.74 24.78
CA TYR A 150 -28.63 5.28 25.11
C TYR A 150 -28.30 5.51 26.59
N SER A 151 -28.61 6.71 27.11
CA SER A 151 -28.38 7.03 28.52
C SER A 151 -29.19 6.16 29.49
N GLU A 152 -30.40 5.76 29.11
CA GLU A 152 -31.28 4.90 29.92
C GLU A 152 -30.78 3.45 29.94
N TYR A 153 -30.39 2.91 28.78
CA TYR A 153 -29.80 1.58 28.69
C TYR A 153 -28.46 1.51 29.42
N LEU A 154 -27.62 2.56 29.34
CA LEU A 154 -26.37 2.65 30.09
C LEU A 154 -26.60 2.54 31.60
N LYS A 155 -27.61 3.24 32.14
CA LYS A 155 -27.99 3.14 33.56
C LYS A 155 -28.45 1.73 33.93
N LYS A 156 -29.20 1.04 33.07
CA LYS A 156 -29.64 -0.35 33.31
C LYS A 156 -28.46 -1.32 33.33
N VAL A 157 -27.48 -1.15 32.44
CA VAL A 157 -26.24 -1.94 32.43
C VAL A 157 -25.41 -1.68 33.69
N GLN A 158 -25.21 -0.41 34.07
CA GLN A 158 -24.50 -0.06 35.31
C GLN A 158 -25.16 -0.68 36.56
N ALA A 159 -26.49 -0.70 36.58
CA ALA A 159 -27.27 -1.35 37.64
C ALA A 159 -27.33 -2.89 37.53
N LYS A 160 -26.63 -3.49 36.57
CA LYS A 160 -26.63 -4.94 36.27
C LYS A 160 -28.04 -5.53 36.04
N LYS A 161 -28.97 -4.71 35.55
CA LYS A 161 -30.36 -5.13 35.26
C LYS A 161 -30.50 -5.82 33.90
N ILE A 162 -29.59 -5.51 32.98
CA ILE A 162 -29.46 -6.11 31.66
C ILE A 162 -27.96 -6.25 31.38
N ASP A 163 -27.58 -7.17 30.51
CA ASP A 163 -26.19 -7.29 30.08
C ASP A 163 -25.85 -6.30 28.93
N PRO A 164 -24.55 -6.02 28.69
CA PRO A 164 -24.13 -5.09 27.65
C PRO A 164 -24.53 -5.49 26.22
N PHE A 165 -24.61 -6.79 25.89
CA PHE A 165 -24.99 -7.25 24.56
C PHE A 165 -26.48 -7.01 24.32
N GLU A 166 -27.32 -7.35 25.30
CA GLU A 166 -28.76 -7.08 25.24
C GLU A 166 -29.04 -5.57 25.13
N ALA A 167 -28.30 -4.74 25.88
CA ALA A 167 -28.39 -3.29 25.77
C ALA A 167 -27.99 -2.80 24.36
N ALA A 168 -26.87 -3.29 23.82
CA ALA A 168 -26.38 -2.91 22.50
C ALA A 168 -27.35 -3.27 21.37
N ASP A 169 -27.96 -4.46 21.40
CA ASP A 169 -28.95 -4.91 20.41
C ASP A 169 -30.21 -4.02 20.43
N ASN A 170 -30.72 -3.72 21.64
CA ASN A 170 -31.87 -2.82 21.81
C ASN A 170 -31.58 -1.40 21.33
N ILE A 171 -30.41 -0.84 21.66
CA ILE A 171 -29.99 0.48 21.19
C ILE A 171 -29.87 0.49 19.66
N SER A 172 -29.24 -0.53 19.08
CA SER A 172 -29.04 -0.65 17.63
C SER A 172 -30.37 -0.72 16.87
N LYS A 173 -31.32 -1.53 17.36
CA LYS A 173 -32.68 -1.62 16.81
C LYS A 173 -33.44 -0.30 16.87
N SER A 174 -33.21 0.51 17.91
CA SER A 174 -33.82 1.83 18.05
C SER A 174 -33.24 2.87 17.09
N ILE A 175 -32.00 2.71 16.63
CA ILE A 175 -31.32 3.65 15.72
C ILE A 175 -31.63 3.32 14.25
N LEU A 176 -31.87 2.05 13.94
CA LEU A 176 -32.17 1.56 12.59
C LEU A 176 -33.67 1.65 12.20
N LYS A 177 -34.53 2.08 13.13
CA LYS A 177 -35.97 2.33 12.90
C LYS A 177 -36.21 3.78 12.48
#